data_AF-A0A1Q3ZIE6-F1
#
_entry.id   AF-A0A1Q3ZIE6-F1
#
_cell.length_a   1.000
_cell.length_b   1.000
_cell.length_c   1.000
_cell.angle_alpha   90.00
_cell.angle_beta   90.00
_cell.angle_gamma   90.00
#
_symmetry.space_group_name_H-M   'P 1'
#
loop_
_entity.id
_entity.type
_entity.pdbx_description
1 polymer ?
#
loop_
_entity_poly.entity_id
_entity_poly.type
_entity_poly.pdbx_seq_one_letter_code
_entity_poly.pdbx_strand_id
1 'polypeptide(L)'
;MYNKSTKSLIDSFFIASSFISSEFANCDNMTSYTTKFKADREIVDNYFGDIVVADLNFDGNDDIAVINDCGGNGGPLYSYYIQTSKKKFILDSFLTDSMVFFPSEINSKNKTLTTYVHIGVCELSEDIYKFNKTKKSWTKKSSKYINVCE
;
A
#
# COMPACT_ATOMS: atom_id res chain seq x y z
N MET A 1 15.77 1.43 8.08
CA MET A 1 15.65 0.08 8.66
C MET A 1 16.97 -0.39 9.23
N TYR A 2 16.91 -1.01 10.41
CA TYR A 2 18.07 -1.36 11.20
C TYR A 2 18.04 -2.83 11.60
N ASN A 3 19.15 -3.54 11.41
CA ASN A 3 19.30 -4.90 11.90
C ASN A 3 19.63 -4.86 13.40
N LYS A 4 18.68 -5.25 14.25
CA LYS A 4 18.87 -5.24 15.70
C LYS A 4 19.94 -6.24 16.18
N SER A 5 20.14 -7.34 15.47
CA SER A 5 21.13 -8.38 15.83
C SER A 5 22.56 -7.93 15.51
N THR A 6 22.79 -7.47 14.28
CA THR A 6 24.13 -7.02 13.84
C THR A 6 24.42 -5.56 14.16
N LYS A 7 23.45 -4.83 14.72
CA LYS A 7 23.53 -3.39 15.03
C LYS A 7 23.96 -2.54 13.82
N SER A 8 23.44 -2.87 12.63
CA SER A 8 23.81 -2.18 11.39
C SER A 8 22.60 -1.62 10.65
N LEU A 9 22.78 -0.45 10.04
CA LEU A 9 21.81 0.12 9.11
C LEU A 9 21.77 -0.75 7.84
N ILE A 10 20.60 -1.28 7.50
CA ILE A 10 20.40 -2.03 6.25
C ILE A 10 20.09 -1.05 5.11
N ASP A 11 19.15 -0.14 5.37
CA ASP A 11 18.72 0.85 4.39
C ASP A 11 18.03 2.04 5.05
N SER A 12 17.85 3.10 4.29
CA SER A 12 17.05 4.27 4.65
C SER A 12 16.46 4.89 3.39
N PHE A 13 15.23 5.36 3.47
CA PHE A 13 14.61 6.16 2.44
C PHE A 13 13.92 7.35 3.09
N PHE A 14 13.70 8.40 2.29
CA PHE A 14 13.00 9.60 2.71
C PHE A 14 11.61 9.62 2.12
N ILE A 15 10.68 10.17 2.89
CA ILE A 15 9.30 10.38 2.49
C ILE A 15 9.10 11.89 2.51
N ALA A 16 8.76 12.44 1.36
CA ALA A 16 8.32 13.82 1.26
C ALA A 16 6.79 13.80 1.27
N SER A 17 6.19 14.45 2.25
CA SER A 17 4.76 14.73 2.27
C SER A 17 4.57 16.24 2.31
N SER A 18 3.62 16.74 1.52
CA SER A 18 3.12 18.11 1.62
C SER A 18 2.14 18.29 2.79
N PHE A 19 1.81 17.21 3.48
CA PHE A 19 0.86 17.15 4.57
C PHE A 19 1.61 17.27 5.91
N ILE A 20 1.13 18.15 6.80
CA ILE A 20 1.67 18.32 8.16
C ILE A 20 0.61 17.82 9.13
N SER A 21 0.86 16.67 9.71
CA SER A 21 -0.12 15.97 10.54
C SER A 21 0.59 14.93 11.41
N SER A 22 -0.12 14.41 12.40
CA SER A 22 0.44 13.58 13.47
C SER A 22 0.60 12.10 13.09
N GLU A 23 0.56 11.74 11.80
CA GLU A 23 0.90 10.40 11.36
C GLU A 23 2.31 10.08 11.83
N PHE A 24 2.55 8.80 12.11
CA PHE A 24 3.78 8.29 12.73
C PHE A 24 3.97 8.68 14.20
N ALA A 25 3.11 9.51 14.82
CA ALA A 25 3.18 9.78 16.25
C ALA A 25 2.76 8.57 17.11
N ASN A 26 1.91 7.69 16.57
CA ASN A 26 1.44 6.49 17.24
C ASN A 26 1.95 5.22 16.54
N CYS A 27 2.76 4.42 17.23
CA CYS A 27 3.26 3.15 16.68
C CYS A 27 2.14 2.13 16.43
N ASP A 28 0.99 2.24 17.10
CA ASP A 28 -0.15 1.35 16.88
C ASP A 28 -0.86 1.58 15.55
N ASN A 29 -0.53 2.68 14.85
CA ASN A 29 -1.07 2.97 13.53
C ASN A 29 -0.45 2.12 12.41
N MET A 30 0.60 1.35 12.69
CA MET A 30 1.23 0.47 11.70
C MET A 30 0.45 -0.82 11.47
N THR A 31 0.57 -1.38 10.28
CA THR A 31 0.00 -2.68 9.91
C THR A 31 1.06 -3.57 9.26
N SER A 32 1.06 -4.85 9.59
CA SER A 32 1.92 -5.84 8.93
C SER A 32 1.14 -7.13 8.64
N TYR A 33 0.98 -7.43 7.36
CA TYR A 33 0.30 -8.65 6.89
C TYR A 33 1.14 -9.90 7.11
N THR A 34 2.46 -9.76 7.17
CA THR A 34 3.41 -10.86 7.39
C THR A 34 3.44 -11.30 8.84
N THR A 35 3.51 -10.33 9.77
CA THR A 35 3.52 -10.63 11.23
C THR A 35 2.14 -10.68 11.85
N LYS A 36 1.08 -10.36 11.08
CA LYS A 36 -0.31 -10.18 11.53
C LYS A 36 -0.50 -9.05 12.54
N PHE A 37 0.47 -8.14 12.68
CA PHE A 37 0.31 -6.97 13.52
C PHE A 37 -0.78 -6.05 12.93
N LYS A 38 -1.91 -5.97 13.64
CA LYS A 38 -3.08 -5.15 13.28
C LYS A 38 -3.62 -5.39 11.85
N ALA A 39 -3.36 -6.56 11.28
CA ALA A 39 -3.79 -6.93 9.93
C ALA A 39 -5.30 -7.21 9.82
N ASP A 40 -5.96 -7.36 10.97
CA ASP A 40 -7.40 -7.57 11.15
C ASP A 40 -8.12 -6.32 11.68
N ARG A 41 -7.44 -5.15 11.68
CA ARG A 41 -8.07 -3.90 12.09
C ARG A 41 -9.31 -3.61 11.25
N GLU A 42 -10.29 -2.97 11.87
CA GLU A 42 -11.39 -2.38 11.13
C GLU A 42 -10.83 -1.33 10.16
N ILE A 43 -11.21 -1.46 8.89
CA ILE A 43 -10.83 -0.52 7.84
C ILE A 43 -11.93 0.52 7.73
N VAL A 44 -11.63 1.73 8.20
CA VAL A 44 -12.50 2.90 8.12
C VAL A 44 -11.89 3.85 7.10
N ASP A 45 -12.69 4.36 6.17
CA ASP A 45 -12.27 5.35 5.15
C ASP A 45 -10.99 4.95 4.38
N ASN A 46 -10.87 3.66 4.03
CA ASN A 46 -9.68 3.09 3.35
C ASN A 46 -8.36 3.34 4.08
N TYR A 47 -8.38 3.54 5.40
CA TYR A 47 -7.18 3.67 6.21
C TYR A 47 -6.64 2.29 6.60
N PHE A 48 -5.48 1.91 6.05
CA PHE A 48 -4.80 0.66 6.35
C PHE A 48 -3.66 0.82 7.36
N GLY A 49 -3.37 2.05 7.78
CA GLY A 49 -2.25 2.40 8.66
C GLY A 49 -1.28 3.39 8.05
N ASP A 50 -0.51 4.07 8.90
CA ASP A 50 0.49 5.07 8.48
C ASP A 50 1.62 4.41 7.69
N ILE A 51 2.03 3.22 8.13
CA ILE A 51 3.00 2.35 7.47
C ILE A 51 2.38 0.96 7.39
N VAL A 52 2.37 0.39 6.19
CA VAL A 52 1.82 -0.94 5.93
C VAL A 52 2.91 -1.83 5.33
N VAL A 53 3.07 -3.02 5.89
CA VAL A 53 4.04 -4.03 5.43
C VAL A 53 3.31 -5.21 4.81
N ALA A 54 3.57 -5.48 3.53
CA ALA A 54 2.94 -6.57 2.78
C ALA A 54 3.81 -7.00 1.58
N ASP A 55 3.71 -8.24 1.14
CA ASP A 55 4.27 -8.69 -0.15
C ASP A 55 3.35 -8.23 -1.29
N LEU A 56 3.69 -7.09 -1.90
CA LEU A 56 2.87 -6.47 -2.93
C LEU A 56 3.23 -7.02 -4.31
N ASN A 57 4.52 -7.28 -4.57
CA ASN A 57 5.01 -7.77 -5.87
C ASN A 57 4.99 -9.31 -6.03
N PHE A 58 4.56 -10.04 -5.00
CA PHE A 58 4.43 -11.51 -4.96
C PHE A 58 5.76 -12.25 -5.13
N ASP A 59 6.83 -11.72 -4.54
CA ASP A 59 8.16 -12.34 -4.55
C ASP A 59 8.55 -13.02 -3.22
N GLY A 60 7.67 -12.94 -2.22
CA GLY A 60 7.85 -13.53 -0.89
C GLY A 60 8.64 -12.66 0.08
N ASN A 61 9.06 -11.45 -0.31
CA ASN A 61 9.63 -10.46 0.59
C ASN A 61 8.61 -9.39 0.98
N ASP A 62 8.89 -8.71 2.08
CA ASP A 62 8.03 -7.65 2.59
C ASP A 62 8.34 -6.33 1.87
N ASP A 63 7.32 -5.76 1.23
CA ASP A 63 7.33 -4.39 0.73
C ASP A 63 6.73 -3.43 1.78
N ILE A 64 6.90 -2.12 1.57
CA ILE A 64 6.40 -1.09 2.46
C ILE A 64 5.55 -0.09 1.69
N ALA A 65 4.33 0.15 2.15
CA ALA A 65 3.52 1.30 1.76
C ALA A 65 3.49 2.31 2.91
N VAL A 66 3.63 3.60 2.60
CA VAL A 66 3.59 4.68 3.61
C VAL A 66 2.67 5.79 3.15
N ILE A 67 1.81 6.28 4.05
CA ILE A 67 0.93 7.41 3.72
C ILE A 67 1.76 8.62 3.30
N ASN A 68 1.37 9.26 2.20
CA ASN A 68 1.97 10.51 1.73
C ASN A 68 0.98 11.68 1.64
N ASP A 69 -0.32 11.40 1.69
CA ASP A 69 -1.40 12.40 1.68
C ASP A 69 -2.64 11.80 2.36
N CYS A 70 -3.45 12.62 3.06
CA CYS A 70 -4.71 12.16 3.65
C CYS A 70 -5.76 11.77 2.61
N GLY A 71 -5.58 12.23 1.37
CA GLY A 71 -6.53 12.10 0.29
C GLY A 71 -7.80 12.90 0.55
N GLY A 72 -8.88 12.49 -0.11
CA GLY A 72 -10.22 13.04 0.09
C GLY A 72 -11.18 11.95 0.52
N ASN A 73 -12.38 11.93 -0.06
CA ASN A 73 -13.40 10.91 0.24
C ASN A 73 -12.94 9.46 -0.06
N GLY A 74 -11.88 9.27 -0.85
CA GLY A 74 -11.31 7.97 -1.18
C GLY A 74 -10.40 7.37 -0.11
N GLY A 75 -10.04 8.15 0.93
CA GLY A 75 -9.06 7.77 1.93
C GLY A 75 -7.62 8.15 1.58
N PRO A 76 -6.65 7.74 2.41
CA PRO A 76 -5.25 8.13 2.28
C PRO A 76 -4.57 7.60 1.02
N LEU A 77 -3.62 8.39 0.52
CA LEU A 77 -2.72 8.01 -0.57
C LEU A 77 -1.41 7.46 0.00
N TYR A 78 -0.78 6.56 -0.74
CA TYR A 78 0.41 5.84 -0.30
C TYR A 78 1.55 5.94 -1.31
N SER A 79 2.77 6.08 -0.79
CA SER A 79 4.02 5.80 -1.50
C SER A 79 4.45 4.36 -1.26
N TYR A 80 4.86 3.67 -2.32
CA TYR A 80 5.16 2.24 -2.27
C TYR A 80 6.63 1.97 -2.52
N TYR A 81 7.26 1.23 -1.63
CA TYR A 81 8.66 0.89 -1.68
C TYR A 81 8.83 -0.63 -1.73
N ILE A 82 9.28 -1.12 -2.88
CA ILE A 82 9.43 -2.54 -3.16
C ILE A 82 10.82 -3.01 -2.71
N GLN A 83 10.86 -4.12 -1.97
CA GLN A 83 12.11 -4.68 -1.50
C GLN A 83 12.84 -5.41 -2.63
N THR A 84 14.12 -5.10 -2.79
CA THR A 84 15.01 -5.81 -3.71
C THR A 84 15.69 -6.99 -3.00
N SER A 85 16.25 -7.91 -3.78
CA SER A 85 17.06 -9.03 -3.26
C SER A 85 18.28 -8.59 -2.43
N LYS A 86 18.71 -7.33 -2.54
CA LYS A 86 19.78 -6.72 -1.74
C LYS A 86 19.27 -6.05 -0.46
N LYS A 87 18.01 -6.27 -0.08
CA LYS A 87 17.31 -5.65 1.06
C LYS A 87 17.24 -4.12 0.98
N LYS A 88 17.30 -3.58 -0.24
CA LYS A 88 17.08 -2.16 -0.54
C LYS A 88 15.64 -1.93 -0.95
N PHE A 89 15.07 -0.81 -0.56
CA PHE A 89 13.68 -0.46 -0.82
C PHE A 89 13.62 0.64 -1.88
N ILE A 90 12.97 0.36 -3.00
CA ILE A 90 12.92 1.25 -4.16
C ILE A 90 11.47 1.68 -4.39
N LEU A 91 11.26 2.98 -4.57
CA LEU A 91 9.93 3.54 -4.88
C LEU A 91 9.40 2.94 -6.18
N ASP A 92 8.20 2.36 -6.14
CA ASP A 92 7.45 1.93 -7.33
C ASP A 92 6.54 3.07 -7.78
N SER A 93 6.88 3.68 -8.92
CA SER A 93 6.14 4.82 -9.45
C SER A 93 4.75 4.44 -9.93
N PHE A 94 4.54 3.21 -10.43
CA PHE A 94 3.20 2.84 -10.88
C PHE A 94 2.25 2.72 -9.69
N LEU A 95 2.66 2.02 -8.63
CA LEU A 95 1.84 1.91 -7.43
C LEU A 95 1.62 3.28 -6.78
N THR A 96 2.68 4.10 -6.71
CA THR A 96 2.64 5.42 -6.07
C THR A 96 1.82 6.45 -6.85
N ASP A 97 1.94 6.49 -8.18
CA ASP A 97 1.37 7.57 -8.99
C ASP A 97 0.09 7.15 -9.73
N SER A 98 -0.15 5.85 -9.93
CA SER A 98 -1.30 5.33 -10.70
C SER A 98 -2.29 4.52 -9.86
N MET A 99 -1.83 3.71 -8.91
CA MET A 99 -2.74 2.99 -8.00
C MET A 99 -3.17 3.87 -6.84
N VAL A 100 -2.21 4.61 -6.25
CA VAL A 100 -2.31 5.62 -5.19
C VAL A 100 -2.91 5.13 -3.86
N PHE A 101 -4.04 4.41 -3.86
CA PHE A 101 -4.71 3.86 -2.68
C PHE A 101 -4.20 2.47 -2.33
N PHE A 102 -4.11 2.16 -1.03
CA PHE A 102 -3.73 0.82 -0.59
C PHE A 102 -4.82 -0.20 -0.97
N PRO A 103 -4.45 -1.38 -1.48
CA PRO A 103 -5.43 -2.36 -1.94
C PRO A 103 -6.18 -3.01 -0.78
N SER A 104 -7.51 -3.03 -0.88
CA SER A 104 -8.38 -3.80 0.00
C SER A 104 -8.19 -5.31 -0.16
N GLU A 105 -7.75 -5.75 -1.34
CA GLU A 105 -7.45 -7.16 -1.61
C GLU A 105 -6.06 -7.38 -2.23
N ILE A 106 -5.32 -8.32 -1.66
CA ILE A 106 -4.03 -8.80 -2.18
C ILE A 106 -4.19 -10.27 -2.57
N ASN A 107 -4.34 -10.55 -3.87
CA ASN A 107 -4.55 -11.89 -4.38
C ASN A 107 -3.23 -12.47 -4.93
N SER A 108 -2.51 -13.23 -4.11
CA SER A 108 -1.21 -13.81 -4.48
C SER A 108 -1.30 -14.87 -5.59
N LYS A 109 -2.40 -15.64 -5.63
CA LYS A 109 -2.64 -16.66 -6.67
C LYS A 109 -2.76 -16.02 -8.05
N ASN A 110 -3.58 -14.97 -8.13
CA ASN A 110 -3.81 -14.24 -9.37
C ASN A 110 -2.83 -13.08 -9.55
N LYS A 111 -1.95 -12.78 -8.60
CA LYS A 111 -1.01 -11.66 -8.64
C LYS A 111 -1.69 -10.33 -8.96
N THR A 112 -2.80 -10.08 -8.27
CA THR A 112 -3.59 -8.86 -8.43
C THR A 112 -3.74 -8.12 -7.12
N LEU A 113 -3.83 -6.81 -7.23
CA LEU A 113 -4.23 -5.90 -6.17
C LEU A 113 -5.56 -5.28 -6.57
N THR A 114 -6.52 -5.23 -5.66
CA THR A 114 -7.83 -4.61 -5.90
C THR A 114 -8.03 -3.47 -4.91
N THR A 115 -8.44 -2.31 -5.40
CA THR A 115 -8.86 -1.16 -4.58
C THR A 115 -10.36 -0.93 -4.73
N TYR A 116 -11.02 -0.57 -3.63
CA TYR A 116 -12.39 -0.08 -3.61
C TYR A 116 -12.39 1.33 -3.05
N VAL A 117 -12.73 2.32 -3.88
CA VAL A 117 -12.56 3.73 -3.52
C VAL A 117 -13.83 4.51 -3.79
N HIS A 118 -14.28 5.32 -2.83
CA HIS A 118 -15.42 6.21 -3.05
C HIS A 118 -15.11 7.26 -4.11
N ILE A 119 -15.96 7.31 -5.14
CA ILE A 119 -15.96 8.35 -6.19
C ILE A 119 -17.20 9.25 -6.12
N GLY A 120 -18.15 8.89 -5.25
CA GLY A 120 -19.37 9.63 -4.97
C GLY A 120 -20.01 9.14 -3.68
N VAL A 121 -21.16 9.70 -3.32
CA VAL A 121 -21.89 9.32 -2.09
C VAL A 121 -22.33 7.85 -2.12
N CYS A 122 -22.75 7.38 -3.29
CA CYS A 122 -23.30 6.03 -3.48
C CYS A 122 -22.47 5.18 -4.44
N GLU A 123 -21.26 5.63 -4.80
CA GLU A 123 -20.49 5.02 -5.89
C GLU A 123 -19.07 4.68 -5.41
N LEU A 124 -18.70 3.42 -5.60
CA LEU A 124 -17.33 2.92 -5.47
C LEU A 124 -16.72 2.66 -6.85
N SER A 125 -15.45 2.97 -7.01
CA SER A 125 -14.61 2.45 -8.07
C SER A 125 -13.90 1.19 -7.58
N GLU A 126 -14.14 0.08 -8.27
CA GLU A 126 -13.33 -1.14 -8.20
C GLU A 126 -12.26 -1.07 -9.28
N ASP A 127 -11.00 -1.00 -8.88
CA ASP A 127 -9.86 -1.05 -9.78
C ASP A 127 -9.01 -2.27 -9.50
N ILE A 128 -8.68 -3.02 -10.56
CA ILE A 128 -7.85 -4.23 -10.46
C ILE A 128 -6.53 -3.98 -11.18
N TYR A 129 -5.44 -4.18 -10.45
CA TYR A 129 -4.08 -4.04 -10.94
C TYR A 129 -3.42 -5.41 -11.01
N LYS A 130 -2.63 -5.67 -12.05
CA LYS A 130 -2.01 -6.96 -12.32
C LYS A 130 -0.50 -6.82 -12.40
N PHE A 131 0.21 -7.66 -11.66
CA PHE A 131 1.67 -7.72 -11.74
C PHE A 131 2.14 -8.64 -12.86
N ASN A 132 3.07 -8.15 -13.69
CA ASN A 132 3.79 -8.94 -14.66
C ASN A 132 5.16 -9.34 -14.09
N LYS A 133 5.29 -10.61 -13.67
CA LYS A 133 6.54 -11.12 -13.05
C LYS A 133 7.76 -11.06 -13.99
N THR A 134 7.56 -11.22 -15.30
CA THR A 134 8.66 -11.20 -16.29
C THR A 134 9.20 -9.79 -16.48
N LYS A 135 8.30 -8.81 -16.61
CA LYS A 135 8.66 -7.40 -16.76
C LYS A 135 8.94 -6.69 -15.44
N LYS A 136 8.57 -7.32 -14.31
CA LYS A 136 8.57 -6.75 -12.96
C LYS A 136 7.85 -5.39 -12.93
N SER A 137 6.66 -5.36 -13.52
CA SER A 137 5.90 -4.13 -13.72
C SER A 137 4.42 -4.35 -13.48
N TRP A 138 3.74 -3.28 -13.11
CA TRP A 138 2.30 -3.24 -12.91
C TRP A 138 1.57 -2.63 -14.10
N THR A 139 0.30 -3.03 -14.26
CA THR A 139 -0.65 -2.40 -15.19
C THR A 139 -2.04 -2.44 -14.58
N LYS A 140 -2.85 -1.40 -14.81
CA LYS A 140 -4.29 -1.43 -14.52
C LYS A 140 -4.97 -2.38 -15.52
N LYS A 141 -5.66 -3.39 -14.99
CA LYS A 141 -6.33 -4.43 -15.77
C LYS A 141 -7.78 -4.06 -16.09
N SER A 142 -8.49 -3.48 -15.12
CA SER A 142 -9.89 -3.09 -15.26
C SER A 142 -10.26 -2.00 -14.25
N SER A 143 -11.35 -1.31 -14.56
CA SER A 143 -12.06 -0.39 -13.68
C SER A 143 -13.56 -0.64 -13.82
N LYS A 144 -14.30 -0.62 -12.72
CA LYS A 144 -15.75 -0.76 -12.70
C LYS A 144 -16.34 0.16 -11.63
N TYR A 145 -17.53 0.71 -11.92
CA TYR A 145 -18.32 1.43 -10.92
C TYR A 145 -19.34 0.50 -10.27
N ILE A 146 -19.50 0.65 -8.95
CA ILE A 146 -20.42 -0.12 -8.13
C ILE A 146 -21.32 0.88 -7.40
N ASN A 147 -22.63 0.78 -7.59
CA ASN A 147 -23.62 1.50 -6.78
C ASN A 147 -23.83 0.74 -5.47
N VAL A 148 -23.67 1.41 -4.33
CA VAL A 148 -23.80 0.82 -2.99
C VAL A 148 -25.04 1.30 -2.23
N CYS A 149 -25.90 2.09 -2.87
CA CYS A 149 -27.16 2.58 -2.29
C CYS A 149 -28.41 1.92 -2.88
N GLU A 150 -28.24 0.94 -3.78
CA GLU A 150 -29.33 0.13 -4.37
C GLU A 150 -29.54 -1.20 -3.64
#